data_AF-A0AAV3XII1-F1
#
_entry.id   AF-A0AAV3XII1-F1
#
_cell.length_a   1.000
_cell.length_b   1.000
_cell.length_c   1.000
_cell.angle_alpha   90.00
_cell.angle_beta   90.00
_cell.angle_gamma   90.00
#
_symmetry.space_group_name_H-M   'P 1'
#
loop_
_entity.id
_entity.type
_entity.pdbx_description
1 polymer ?
#
loop_
_entity_poly.entity_id
_entity_poly.type
_entity_poly.pdbx_seq_one_letter_code
_entity_poly.pdbx_strand_id
1 'polypeptide(L)'
;MKNQYDFCDEYTLAETAENLAKKAVKLGFIQSFVVRVFADSWQFYIPKENESEPLTPEQAYLYLKRLVEQASQEAKVGANSKN
;
A
#
# COMPACT_ATOMS: atom_id res chain seq x y z
N MET A 1 16.49 -11.12 -19.50
CA MET A 1 15.99 -9.97 -18.73
C MET A 1 14.91 -10.47 -17.78
N LYS A 2 15.23 -10.63 -16.48
CA LYS A 2 14.26 -11.11 -15.48
C LYS A 2 13.47 -9.91 -14.98
N ASN A 3 12.21 -9.78 -15.39
CA ASN A 3 11.25 -8.95 -14.68
C ASN A 3 10.98 -9.64 -13.34
N GLN A 4 11.72 -9.24 -12.31
CA GLN A 4 11.69 -9.78 -10.96
C GLN A 4 10.45 -9.25 -10.22
N TYR A 5 9.27 -9.60 -10.72
CA TYR A 5 8.05 -9.53 -9.94
C TYR A 5 7.74 -10.97 -9.55
N ASP A 6 8.28 -11.40 -8.41
CA ASP A 6 8.05 -12.72 -7.78
C ASP A 6 6.61 -12.84 -7.23
N PHE A 7 5.61 -12.36 -7.96
CA PHE A 7 4.20 -12.51 -7.62
C PHE A 7 3.64 -13.61 -8.50
N CYS A 8 3.96 -14.87 -8.16
CA CYS A 8 3.40 -16.02 -8.86
C CYS A 8 1.99 -16.39 -8.37
N ASP A 9 1.56 -15.91 -7.20
CA ASP A 9 0.25 -16.24 -6.63
C ASP A 9 -0.43 -14.99 -6.03
N GLU A 10 -1.73 -14.81 -6.31
CA GLU A 10 -2.56 -13.69 -5.79
C GLU A 10 -2.52 -13.60 -4.26
N TYR A 11 -2.31 -14.73 -3.58
CA TYR A 11 -2.17 -14.80 -2.13
C TYR A 11 -0.93 -14.03 -1.62
N THR A 12 0.23 -14.24 -2.25
CA THR A 12 1.47 -13.53 -1.90
C THR A 12 1.36 -12.03 -2.17
N LEU A 13 0.62 -11.65 -3.21
CA LEU A 13 0.35 -10.24 -3.50
C LEU A 13 -0.53 -9.61 -2.43
N ALA A 14 -1.58 -10.30 -1.97
CA ALA A 14 -2.45 -9.82 -0.91
C ALA A 14 -1.71 -9.66 0.43
N GLU A 15 -0.86 -10.62 0.80
CA GLU A 15 -0.01 -10.49 1.99
C GLU A 15 0.98 -9.32 1.88
N THR A 16 1.55 -9.12 0.69
CA THR A 16 2.45 -7.98 0.43
C THR A 16 1.71 -6.64 0.55
N ALA A 17 0.48 -6.55 0.02
CA ALA A 17 -0.36 -5.38 0.15
C ALA A 17 -0.71 -5.09 1.61
N GLU A 18 -1.04 -6.12 2.40
CA GLU A 18 -1.30 -5.97 3.83
C GLU A 18 -0.07 -5.45 4.59
N ASN A 19 1.11 -5.98 4.30
CA ASN A 19 2.36 -5.54 4.92
C ASN A 19 2.69 -4.07 4.59
N LEU A 20 2.43 -3.64 3.35
CA LEU A 20 2.54 -2.24 2.97
C LEU A 20 1.51 -1.36 3.69
N ALA A 21 0.28 -1.85 3.88
CA ALA A 21 -0.76 -1.12 4.61
C ALA A 21 -0.34 -0.89 6.06
N LYS A 22 0.13 -1.94 6.74
CA LYS A 22 0.68 -1.86 8.10
C LYS A 22 1.84 -0.86 8.19
N LYS A 23 2.73 -0.83 7.18
CA LYS A 23 3.83 0.14 7.12
C LYS A 23 3.30 1.57 6.93
N ALA A 24 2.32 1.77 6.05
CA ALA A 24 1.71 3.07 5.82
C ALA A 24 1.01 3.61 7.08
N VAL A 25 0.34 2.76 7.87
CA VAL A 25 -0.22 3.13 9.19
C VAL A 25 0.89 3.59 10.13
N LYS A 26 1.95 2.79 10.27
CA LYS A 26 3.07 3.10 11.18
C LYS A 26 3.77 4.43 10.84
N LEU A 27 3.81 4.77 9.56
CA LEU A 27 4.39 6.02 9.08
C LEU A 27 3.40 7.20 9.10
N GLY A 28 2.13 6.96 9.46
CA GLY A 28 1.10 8.00 9.57
C GLY A 28 0.47 8.44 8.24
N PHE A 29 0.68 7.72 7.14
CA PHE A 29 0.11 8.08 5.83
C PHE A 29 -1.37 7.74 5.70
N ILE A 30 -1.80 6.68 6.37
CA ILE A 30 -3.21 6.30 6.46
C ILE A 30 -3.55 6.12 7.93
N GLN A 31 -4.76 6.49 8.32
CA GLN A 31 -5.20 6.39 9.71
C GLN A 31 -5.51 4.94 10.11
N SER A 32 -6.06 4.16 9.17
CA SER A 32 -6.39 2.74 9.37
C SER A 32 -6.56 2.04 8.02
N PHE A 33 -6.77 0.74 8.05
CA PHE A 33 -7.20 -0.07 6.90
C PHE A 33 -8.00 -1.28 7.41
N VAL A 34 -8.82 -1.86 6.55
CA VAL A 34 -9.54 -3.12 6.81
C VAL A 34 -9.26 -4.09 5.68
N VAL A 35 -8.99 -5.35 6.03
CA VAL A 35 -8.84 -6.45 5.07
C VAL A 35 -9.99 -7.43 5.29
N ARG A 36 -10.74 -7.71 4.23
CA ARG A 36 -11.73 -8.79 4.21
C ARG A 36 -11.16 -9.93 3.39
N VAL A 37 -10.99 -11.08 4.04
CA VAL A 37 -10.53 -12.31 3.39
C VAL A 37 -11.75 -13.16 3.06
N PHE A 38 -12.01 -13.36 1.78
CA PHE A 38 -12.98 -14.35 1.29
C PHE A 38 -12.23 -15.59 0.81
N ALA A 39 -12.95 -16.70 0.63
CA ALA A 39 -12.38 -17.93 0.09
C ALA A 39 -11.78 -17.73 -1.31
N ASP A 40 -12.39 -16.82 -2.09
CA ASP A 40 -12.05 -16.62 -3.50
C ASP A 40 -11.23 -15.35 -3.75
N SER A 41 -11.21 -14.39 -2.83
CA SER A 41 -10.47 -13.13 -3.01
C SER A 41 -10.27 -12.34 -1.72
N TRP A 42 -9.32 -11.41 -1.73
CA TRP A 42 -9.11 -10.46 -0.64
C TRP A 42 -9.58 -9.08 -1.07
N GLN A 43 -10.20 -8.34 -0.16
CA GLN A 43 -10.63 -6.97 -0.38
C GLN A 43 -10.02 -6.05 0.66
N PHE A 44 -9.48 -4.92 0.19
CA PHE A 44 -8.83 -3.92 1.01
C PHE A 44 -9.67 -2.66 1.07
N TYR A 45 -9.96 -2.18 2.26
CA TYR A 45 -10.61 -0.89 2.48
C TYR A 45 -9.62 0.04 3.16
N ILE A 46 -9.32 1.15 2.50
CA ILE A 46 -8.50 2.21 3.07
C ILE A 46 -9.42 3.43 3.17
N PRO A 47 -9.77 3.88 4.38
CA PRO A 47 -10.67 5.01 4.56
C PRO A 47 -10.02 6.27 3.98
N LYS A 48 -10.60 6.75 2.87
CA LYS A 48 -10.38 8.07 2.32
C LYS A 48 -11.64 8.89 2.51
N GLU A 49 -11.49 10.21 2.58
CA GLU A 49 -12.62 11.13 2.80
C GLU A 49 -13.72 11.01 1.73
N ASN A 50 -13.39 10.59 0.50
CA ASN A 50 -14.30 10.56 -0.65
C ASN A 50 -14.49 9.18 -1.32
N GLU A 51 -13.80 8.13 -0.88
CA GLU A 51 -13.86 6.80 -1.51
C GLU A 51 -14.06 5.72 -0.44
N SER A 52 -15.10 4.90 -0.60
CA SER A 52 -15.42 3.75 0.27
C SER A 52 -15.45 2.41 -0.48
N GLU A 53 -15.00 2.39 -1.74
CA GLU A 53 -15.00 1.18 -2.54
C GLU A 53 -13.86 0.24 -2.12
N PRO A 54 -14.10 -1.10 -2.08
CA PRO A 54 -13.05 -2.08 -1.87
C PRO A 54 -12.03 -2.04 -3.00
N LEU A 55 -10.76 -2.05 -2.63
CA LEU A 55 -9.64 -2.24 -3.54
C LEU A 55 -9.30 -3.73 -3.65
N THR A 56 -8.94 -4.17 -4.85
CA THR A 56 -8.32 -5.49 -5.05
C THR A 56 -6.90 -5.52 -4.48
N PRO A 57 -6.29 -6.71 -4.29
CA PRO A 57 -4.91 -6.83 -3.83
C PRO A 57 -3.92 -6.03 -4.68
N GLU A 58 -4.07 -6.03 -6.01
CA GLU A 58 -3.25 -5.29 -6.96
C GLU A 58 -3.39 -3.78 -6.76
N GLN A 59 -4.64 -3.31 -6.68
CA GLN A 59 -4.95 -1.90 -6.50
C GLN A 59 -4.41 -1.38 -5.17
N ALA A 60 -4.62 -2.15 -4.10
CA ALA A 60 -4.10 -1.83 -2.77
C ALA A 60 -2.57 -1.80 -2.78
N TYR A 61 -1.92 -2.81 -3.35
CA TYR A 61 -0.46 -2.86 -3.48
C TYR A 61 0.09 -1.62 -4.21
N LEU A 62 -0.44 -1.28 -5.38
CA LEU A 62 0.02 -0.13 -6.16
C LEU A 62 -0.22 1.19 -5.43
N TYR A 63 -1.38 1.34 -4.80
CA TYR A 63 -1.71 2.55 -4.04
C TYR A 63 -0.77 2.74 -2.84
N LEU A 64 -0.59 1.70 -2.03
CA LEU A 64 0.25 1.74 -0.83
C LEU A 64 1.73 1.86 -1.17
N LYS A 65 2.19 1.19 -2.23
CA LYS A 65 3.56 1.33 -2.74
C LYS A 65 3.85 2.78 -3.11
N ARG A 66 2.95 3.44 -3.85
CA ARG A 66 3.09 4.85 -4.20
C ARG A 66 3.18 5.76 -2.97
N LEU A 67 2.31 5.56 -1.98
CA LEU A 67 2.36 6.34 -0.73
C LEU A 67 3.70 6.17 0.00
N VAL A 68 4.18 4.94 0.16
CA VAL A 68 5.46 4.65 0.85
C VAL A 68 6.67 5.15 0.05
N GLU A 69 6.60 5.15 -1.28
CA GLU A 69 7.65 5.72 -2.14
C GLU A 69 7.67 7.25 -2.10
N GLN A 70 6.51 7.91 -2.17
CA GLN A 70 6.38 9.37 -2.04
C GLN A 70 6.93 9.85 -0.70
N ALA A 71 6.58 9.17 0.39
CA ALA A 71 7.13 9.40 1.71
C ALA A 71 8.67 9.39 1.75
N SER A 72 9.27 8.42 1.05
CA SER A 72 10.72 8.25 1.00
C SER A 72 11.40 9.34 0.16
N GLN A 73 10.67 10.02 -0.73
CA GLN A 73 11.15 11.14 -1.52
C GLN A 73 10.94 12.48 -0.79
N GLU A 74 9.81 12.70 -0.13
CA GLU A 74 9.52 13.91 0.65
C GLU A 74 10.48 14.04 1.86
N ALA A 75 10.83 12.92 2.51
CA ALA A 75 11.86 12.89 3.55
C ALA A 75 13.25 13.35 3.07
N LYS A 76 13.54 13.24 1.76
CA LYS A 76 14.80 13.73 1.17
C LYS A 76 14.75 15.21 0.79
N VAL A 77 13.56 15.75 0.51
CA VAL A 77 13.38 17.16 0.13
C VAL A 77 13.32 18.07 1.36
N GLY A 78 12.79 17.59 2.49
CA GLY A 78 12.78 18.34 3.76
C GLY A 78 14.15 18.61 4.39
N ALA A 79 15.22 17.97 3.90
CA ALA A 79 16.58 18.15 4.42
C ALA A 79 17.40 19.23 3.70
N ASN A 80 16.88 19.87 2.63
CA ASN A 80 17.67 20.79 1.80
C ASN A 80 17.10 22.21 1.66
N SER A 81 16.32 22.68 2.65
CA SER A 81 15.89 24.09 2.73
C SER A 81 16.25 24.69 4.09
N LYS A 82 17.55 24.64 4.41
CA LYS A 82 18.23 25.54 5.36
C LYS A 82 19.64 25.75 4.85
N ASN A 83 19.80 26.68 3.91
CA ASN A 83 20.97 27.56 3.79
C ASN A 83 20.68 28.69 2.83
#